data_AF-A0A8J6U9G5-F1
#
_entry.id   AF-A0A8J6U9G5-F1
#
_cell.length_a   1.000
_cell.length_b   1.000
_cell.length_c   1.000
_cell.angle_alpha   90.00
_cell.angle_beta   90.00
_cell.angle_gamma   90.00
#
_symmetry.space_group_name_H-M   'P 1'
#
loop_
_entity.id
_entity.type
_entity.pdbx_description
1 polymer ?
#
loop_
_entity_poly.entity_id
_entity_poly.type
_entity_poly.pdbx_seq_one_letter_code
_entity_poly.pdbx_strand_id
1 'polypeptide(L)'
;MTPQNFKLAIIVFLSFHLISFSQTSRTGRKAQQIKDSNHLFNNAENDSLVVDLGYSIEEAINSSDVNAFMEHFDKNHFINTAITSVKTPESQENYKQDFAKSIKSKLTFLPEKIMSEVENGGYYNFLNYGYYSDVQTYYMLFRLYTPESGVNYHEYTIAKKDNELVFNDIYVFLSGETLTKTFNKLFLYSLPKESLLNIFDDATTKNFIKLADGVNKYNNQDYANAYKTLNSIEGELGNDKYLLIIKSMCASKIGNEEYKAATKQIIDQYPNDPTLYLTQIDYHILNKSYDQALNLLEKLQSDTEDDFLNLMKGNIELERENYSAALPLYKFISDNYADFFQGHASYLVCLALLQDYDTCASFLNQLIEDGYDKNEMIDFIESLDEEGQNELSGLVQSNPYKTWKKES
;
A
#
# COMPACT_ATOMS: atom_id res chain seq x y z
N MET A 1 14.22 -2.58 19.10
CA MET A 1 13.15 -3.22 18.31
C MET A 1 12.87 -4.59 18.93
N THR A 2 11.63 -4.97 19.22
CA THR A 2 11.32 -6.28 19.81
C THR A 2 11.32 -7.37 18.72
N PRO A 3 11.84 -8.60 18.98
CA PRO A 3 12.00 -9.66 17.96
C PRO A 3 10.69 -10.36 17.53
N GLN A 4 9.56 -9.66 17.50
CA GLN A 4 8.25 -10.30 17.64
C GLN A 4 7.52 -10.78 16.38
N ASN A 5 8.03 -10.57 15.16
CA ASN A 5 7.27 -10.89 13.93
C ASN A 5 8.05 -11.77 12.91
N PHE A 6 8.81 -12.78 13.35
CA PHE A 6 9.55 -13.67 12.45
C PHE A 6 8.90 -15.05 12.28
N LYS A 7 7.57 -15.09 12.18
CA LYS A 7 6.91 -16.17 11.43
C LYS A 7 6.67 -15.68 10.02
N LEU A 8 7.07 -16.53 9.08
CA LEU A 8 6.63 -16.56 7.69
C LEU A 8 5.09 -16.57 7.66
N ALA A 9 4.50 -15.38 7.82
CA ALA A 9 3.08 -15.20 7.64
C ALA A 9 2.81 -15.62 6.21
N ILE A 10 1.82 -16.49 6.01
CA ILE A 10 1.05 -16.46 4.76
C ILE A 10 0.76 -14.99 4.56
N ILE A 11 1.41 -14.41 3.54
CA ILE A 11 1.29 -13.00 3.23
C ILE A 11 -0.14 -12.81 2.73
N VAL A 12 -1.04 -12.63 3.69
CA VAL A 12 -2.33 -12.00 3.49
C VAL A 12 -2.04 -10.54 3.77
N PHE A 13 -1.57 -9.83 2.74
CA PHE A 13 -1.52 -8.39 2.81
C PHE A 13 -2.93 -7.88 3.15
N LEU A 14 -2.99 -6.82 3.97
CA LEU A 14 -4.18 -6.08 4.45
C LEU A 14 -4.48 -6.26 5.95
N SER A 15 -3.65 -5.64 6.78
CA SER A 15 -4.04 -5.08 8.09
C SER A 15 -4.15 -3.56 8.03
N PHE A 16 -4.99 -3.03 7.15
CA PHE A 16 -5.33 -1.60 7.20
C PHE A 16 -6.39 -1.33 8.27
N HIS A 17 -6.02 -0.55 9.29
CA HIS A 17 -6.97 0.27 10.04
C HIS A 17 -7.06 1.63 9.34
N LEU A 18 -7.79 1.73 8.22
CA LEU A 18 -8.44 2.93 7.70
C LEU A 18 -9.26 2.58 6.43
N ILE A 19 -10.59 2.67 6.55
CA ILE A 19 -11.62 3.03 5.56
C ILE A 19 -11.19 3.04 4.06
N SER A 20 -11.60 1.99 3.32
CA SER A 20 -12.43 2.02 2.07
C SER A 20 -12.00 2.82 0.79
N PHE A 21 -12.41 2.42 -0.43
CA PHE A 21 -12.64 3.18 -1.71
C PHE A 21 -12.55 2.31 -3.06
N SER A 22 -13.23 2.59 -4.24
CA SER A 22 -13.14 2.01 -5.68
C SER A 22 -12.73 3.05 -6.70
N GLN A 23 -12.22 2.65 -7.88
CA GLN A 23 -12.99 2.90 -9.12
C GLN A 23 -12.49 2.12 -10.34
N THR A 24 -13.47 1.56 -11.08
CA THR A 24 -13.57 1.45 -12.56
C THR A 24 -12.43 0.83 -13.38
N SER A 25 -12.85 -0.02 -14.32
CA SER A 25 -12.04 -0.74 -15.32
C SER A 25 -11.25 0.17 -16.27
N ARG A 26 -9.97 -0.17 -16.48
CA ARG A 26 -9.13 0.31 -17.57
C ARG A 26 -9.59 -0.25 -18.92
N THR A 27 -10.42 0.51 -19.64
CA THR A 27 -10.28 0.59 -21.10
C THR A 27 -9.61 1.91 -21.42
N GLY A 28 -8.28 1.85 -21.53
CA GLY A 28 -7.42 3.01 -21.73
C GLY A 28 -7.11 3.75 -20.43
N ARG A 29 -5.82 3.99 -20.16
CA ARG A 29 -5.38 5.10 -19.31
C ARG A 29 -5.92 6.38 -19.96
N LYS A 30 -7.15 6.75 -19.61
CA LYS A 30 -7.69 8.08 -19.74
C LYS A 30 -8.11 8.42 -18.33
N ALA A 31 -7.23 9.15 -17.63
CA ALA A 31 -7.66 9.88 -16.46
C ALA A 31 -8.94 10.62 -16.86
N GLN A 32 -9.99 10.41 -16.06
CA GLN A 32 -11.27 11.07 -16.25
C GLN A 32 -10.95 12.57 -16.34
N GLN A 33 -11.11 13.16 -17.53
CA GLN A 33 -10.65 14.51 -17.83
C GLN A 33 -11.24 15.48 -16.80
N ILE A 34 -10.46 15.83 -15.80
CA ILE A 34 -10.67 17.03 -15.03
C ILE A 34 -10.22 18.15 -15.97
N LYS A 35 -11.16 18.61 -16.79
CA LYS A 35 -11.03 19.86 -17.53
C LYS A 35 -11.09 20.99 -16.50
N ASP A 36 -10.02 21.23 -15.78
CA ASP A 36 -9.74 22.58 -15.30
C ASP A 36 -8.24 22.79 -15.10
N SER A 37 -7.82 23.94 -15.61
CA SER A 37 -6.49 24.44 -15.96
C SER A 37 -5.37 24.13 -14.96
N ASN A 38 -4.37 23.37 -15.40
CA ASN A 38 -2.95 23.45 -15.00
C ASN A 38 -2.07 22.54 -15.87
N HIS A 39 -2.16 22.67 -17.19
CA HIS A 39 -1.32 21.88 -18.10
C HIS A 39 0.16 22.16 -17.82
N LEU A 40 0.90 21.12 -17.48
CA LEU A 40 2.35 21.16 -17.33
C LEU A 40 2.97 20.71 -18.65
N PHE A 41 4.02 21.40 -19.08
CA PHE A 41 4.77 20.99 -20.26
C PHE A 41 5.82 19.96 -19.87
N ASN A 42 5.95 18.89 -20.65
CA ASN A 42 7.06 17.96 -20.47
C ASN A 42 8.37 18.63 -20.90
N ASN A 43 9.21 19.01 -19.94
CA ASN A 43 10.51 19.62 -20.17
C ASN A 43 11.45 19.41 -18.97
N ALA A 44 12.76 19.57 -19.21
CA ALA A 44 13.79 19.33 -18.20
C ALA A 44 13.70 20.23 -16.95
N GLU A 45 13.13 21.42 -17.08
CA GLU A 45 12.92 22.32 -15.93
C GLU A 45 11.85 21.76 -14.99
N ASN A 46 10.69 21.37 -15.55
CA ASN A 46 9.63 20.73 -14.78
C ASN A 46 10.07 19.37 -14.25
N ASP A 47 10.84 18.59 -15.01
CA ASP A 47 11.40 17.31 -14.53
C ASP A 47 12.18 17.50 -13.23
N SER A 48 13.06 18.51 -13.17
CA SER A 48 13.81 18.84 -11.95
C SER A 48 12.89 19.27 -10.80
N LEU A 49 11.92 20.15 -11.07
CA LEU A 49 10.98 20.63 -10.05
C LEU A 49 10.09 19.51 -9.49
N VAL A 50 9.73 18.53 -10.31
CA VAL A 50 8.95 17.37 -9.89
C VAL A 50 9.77 16.45 -8.99
N VAL A 51 11.04 16.23 -9.32
CA VAL A 51 11.96 15.46 -8.45
C VAL A 51 12.15 16.17 -7.11
N ASP A 52 12.39 17.50 -7.12
CA ASP A 52 12.54 18.29 -5.90
C ASP A 52 11.28 18.24 -5.02
N LEU A 53 10.09 18.33 -5.64
CA LEU A 53 8.81 18.16 -4.94
C LEU A 53 8.67 16.75 -4.34
N GLY A 54 9.07 15.71 -5.08
CA GLY A 54 9.05 14.33 -4.65
C GLY A 54 9.86 14.12 -3.36
N TYR A 55 11.12 14.55 -3.35
CA TYR A 55 11.97 14.48 -2.18
C TYR A 55 11.50 15.36 -1.02
N SER A 56 10.91 16.53 -1.30
CA SER A 56 10.34 17.40 -0.25
C SER A 56 9.17 16.74 0.48
N ILE A 57 8.32 15.99 -0.24
CA ILE A 57 7.22 15.22 0.34
C ILE A 57 7.75 14.03 1.15
N GLU A 58 8.72 13.29 0.61
CA GLU A 58 9.38 12.18 1.33
C GLU A 58 9.98 12.67 2.65
N GLU A 59 10.78 13.75 2.62
CA GLU A 59 11.39 14.33 3.82
C GLU A 59 10.34 14.80 4.83
N ALA A 60 9.26 15.44 4.38
CA ALA A 60 8.17 15.85 5.27
C ALA A 60 7.54 14.67 6.01
N ILE A 61 7.33 13.53 5.33
CA ILE A 61 6.84 12.30 5.98
C ILE A 61 7.88 11.73 6.95
N ASN A 62 9.13 11.58 6.52
CA ASN A 62 10.19 10.95 7.33
C ASN A 62 10.59 11.79 8.56
N SER A 63 10.38 13.10 8.51
CA SER A 63 10.60 14.03 9.63
C SER A 63 9.35 14.29 10.48
N SER A 64 8.23 13.61 10.19
CA SER A 64 6.91 13.83 10.82
C SER A 64 6.43 15.30 10.77
N ASP A 65 6.81 16.06 9.72
CA ASP A 65 6.39 17.45 9.53
C ASP A 65 5.11 17.55 8.67
N VAL A 66 3.97 17.54 9.36
CA VAL A 66 2.65 17.69 8.73
C VAL A 66 2.52 19.01 7.98
N ASN A 67 3.13 20.10 8.47
CA ASN A 67 2.98 21.40 7.83
C ASN A 67 3.72 21.44 6.49
N ALA A 68 4.96 20.95 6.46
CA ALA A 68 5.75 20.85 5.23
C ALA A 68 5.02 20.03 4.15
N PHE A 69 4.43 18.88 4.51
CA PHE A 69 3.61 18.11 3.58
C PHE A 69 2.41 18.92 3.06
N MET A 70 1.70 19.60 3.97
CA MET A 70 0.45 20.30 3.67
C MET A 70 0.65 21.64 2.94
N GLU A 71 1.88 22.16 2.86
CA GLU A 71 2.27 23.29 2.02
C GLU A 71 2.25 22.93 0.52
N HIS A 72 2.63 21.70 0.20
CA HIS A 72 2.64 21.17 -1.16
C HIS A 72 1.29 20.62 -1.64
N PHE A 73 0.27 20.60 -0.78
CA PHE A 73 -1.06 20.05 -1.11
C PHE A 73 -2.06 21.14 -1.50
N ASP A 74 -2.58 21.09 -2.73
CA ASP A 74 -3.74 21.89 -3.14
C ASP A 74 -5.06 21.33 -2.60
N LYS A 75 -5.25 21.54 -1.29
CA LYS A 75 -6.46 21.19 -0.53
C LYS A 75 -7.74 21.70 -1.18
N ASN A 76 -7.71 22.88 -1.79
CA ASN A 76 -8.93 23.48 -2.36
C ASN A 76 -9.35 22.72 -3.63
N HIS A 77 -8.40 22.45 -4.52
CA HIS A 77 -8.66 21.65 -5.71
C HIS A 77 -9.14 20.25 -5.34
N PHE A 78 -8.46 19.58 -4.39
CA PHE A 78 -8.83 18.26 -3.91
C PHE A 78 -10.29 18.20 -3.42
N ILE A 79 -10.66 19.09 -2.48
CA ILE A 79 -12.01 19.10 -1.88
C ILE A 79 -13.07 19.44 -2.92
N ASN A 80 -12.79 20.43 -3.79
CA ASN A 80 -13.71 20.79 -4.86
C ASN A 80 -13.93 19.59 -5.78
N THR A 81 -12.88 18.91 -6.21
CA THR A 81 -13.01 17.73 -7.09
C THR A 81 -13.78 16.60 -6.41
N ALA A 82 -13.56 16.40 -5.10
CA ALA A 82 -14.20 15.34 -4.34
C ALA A 82 -15.72 15.55 -4.20
N ILE A 83 -16.18 16.81 -4.09
CA ILE A 83 -17.58 17.12 -3.75
C ILE A 83 -18.37 17.66 -4.94
N THR A 84 -17.76 18.48 -5.80
CA THR A 84 -18.46 19.17 -6.90
C THR A 84 -18.87 18.23 -8.03
N SER A 85 -18.22 17.08 -8.16
CA SER A 85 -18.60 16.02 -9.10
C SER A 85 -19.97 15.41 -8.78
N VAL A 86 -20.49 15.57 -7.55
CA VAL A 86 -21.85 15.14 -7.20
C VAL A 86 -22.85 16.23 -7.53
N LYS A 87 -23.75 15.96 -8.48
CA LYS A 87 -24.94 16.78 -8.69
C LYS A 87 -25.87 16.60 -7.49
N THR A 88 -26.11 17.66 -6.73
CA THR A 88 -27.10 17.67 -5.66
C THR A 88 -28.14 18.75 -5.92
N PRO A 89 -29.37 18.61 -5.41
CA PRO A 89 -30.35 19.70 -5.41
C PRO A 89 -29.79 20.94 -4.69
N GLU A 90 -30.29 22.12 -5.06
CA GLU A 90 -29.92 23.40 -4.43
C GLU A 90 -30.17 23.40 -2.91
N SER A 91 -31.17 22.65 -2.45
CA SER A 91 -31.47 22.47 -1.02
C SER A 91 -30.35 21.77 -0.23
N GLN A 92 -29.37 21.17 -0.89
CA GLN A 92 -28.23 20.47 -0.29
C GLN A 92 -26.92 21.27 -0.40
N GLU A 93 -26.96 22.52 -0.88
CA GLU A 93 -25.74 23.31 -1.06
C GLU A 93 -25.07 23.67 0.27
N ASN A 94 -25.86 24.01 1.30
CA ASN A 94 -25.32 24.22 2.65
C ASN A 94 -24.64 22.95 3.19
N TYR A 95 -25.24 21.79 2.96
CA TYR A 95 -24.68 20.52 3.38
C TYR A 95 -23.33 20.23 2.70
N LYS A 96 -23.22 20.48 1.39
CA LYS A 96 -21.96 20.40 0.65
C LYS A 96 -20.88 21.30 1.24
N GLN A 97 -21.22 22.55 1.54
CA GLN A 97 -20.28 23.52 2.11
C GLN A 97 -19.82 23.11 3.50
N ASP A 98 -20.72 22.63 4.34
CA ASP A 98 -20.40 22.13 5.69
C ASP A 98 -19.50 20.89 5.63
N PHE A 99 -19.80 19.96 4.72
CA PHE A 99 -18.97 18.78 4.50
C PHE A 99 -17.58 19.15 3.97
N ALA A 100 -17.50 20.05 2.98
CA ALA A 100 -16.23 20.58 2.46
C ALA A 100 -15.38 21.22 3.56
N LYS A 101 -16.00 22.04 4.41
CA LYS A 101 -15.34 22.67 5.56
C LYS A 101 -14.84 21.63 6.57
N SER A 102 -15.65 20.62 6.86
CA SER A 102 -15.31 19.53 7.77
C SER A 102 -14.09 18.75 7.27
N ILE A 103 -14.08 18.30 6.00
CA ILE A 103 -12.91 17.64 5.41
C ILE A 103 -11.70 18.56 5.46
N LYS A 104 -11.83 19.81 5.01
CA LYS A 104 -10.71 20.77 4.97
C LYS A 104 -9.99 20.88 6.30
N SER A 105 -10.76 20.94 7.38
CA SER A 105 -10.20 21.04 8.74
C SER A 105 -9.49 19.78 9.23
N LYS A 106 -9.71 18.62 8.58
CA LYS A 106 -9.19 17.32 8.99
C LYS A 106 -8.19 16.72 8.00
N LEU A 107 -7.91 17.34 6.85
CA LEU A 107 -7.04 16.76 5.81
C LEU A 107 -5.62 16.40 6.29
N THR A 108 -5.16 16.94 7.43
CA THR A 108 -3.90 16.53 8.06
C THR A 108 -3.87 15.05 8.43
N PHE A 109 -5.03 14.38 8.57
CA PHE A 109 -5.07 12.94 8.84
C PHE A 109 -4.36 12.11 7.75
N LEU A 110 -4.29 12.62 6.50
CA LEU A 110 -3.67 11.91 5.39
C LEU A 110 -2.16 11.71 5.61
N PRO A 111 -1.34 12.77 5.77
CA PRO A 111 0.07 12.59 6.10
C PRO A 111 0.28 11.99 7.48
N GLU A 112 -0.52 12.36 8.49
CA GLU A 112 -0.41 11.80 9.85
C GLU A 112 -0.52 10.28 9.86
N LYS A 113 -1.38 9.70 9.00
CA LYS A 113 -1.48 8.24 8.90
C LYS A 113 -0.22 7.62 8.30
N ILE A 114 0.32 8.19 7.23
CA ILE A 114 1.54 7.68 6.58
C ILE A 114 2.72 7.79 7.55
N MET A 115 2.87 8.94 8.21
CA MET A 115 3.87 9.17 9.26
C MET A 115 3.75 8.14 10.38
N SER A 116 2.53 7.83 10.83
CA SER A 116 2.32 6.81 11.85
C SER A 116 2.78 5.42 11.40
N GLU A 117 2.63 5.05 10.12
CA GLU A 117 3.18 3.79 9.61
C GLU A 117 4.72 3.83 9.59
N VAL A 118 5.32 4.95 9.21
CA VAL A 118 6.79 5.14 9.21
C VAL A 118 7.37 5.09 10.63
N GLU A 119 6.74 5.79 11.58
CA GLU A 119 7.11 5.76 13.00
C GLU A 119 7.04 4.35 13.61
N ASN A 120 6.21 3.47 13.05
CA ASN A 120 6.10 2.06 13.43
C ASN A 120 7.03 1.13 12.63
N GLY A 121 8.08 1.67 11.99
CA GLY A 121 9.08 0.89 11.26
C GLY A 121 8.76 0.68 9.78
N GLY A 122 7.78 1.42 9.25
CA GLY A 122 7.55 1.53 7.82
C GLY A 122 8.53 2.46 7.12
N TYR A 123 8.53 2.42 5.79
CA TYR A 123 9.36 3.26 4.94
C TYR A 123 8.48 3.93 3.90
N TYR A 124 8.69 5.22 3.69
CA TYR A 124 7.99 5.98 2.66
C TYR A 124 9.00 6.66 1.74
N ASN A 125 9.13 6.18 0.50
CA ASN A 125 10.15 6.63 -0.42
C ASN A 125 9.55 7.10 -1.75
N PHE A 126 10.03 8.24 -2.24
CA PHE A 126 9.89 8.67 -3.62
C PHE A 126 10.71 7.75 -4.52
N LEU A 127 10.07 7.16 -5.52
CA LEU A 127 10.70 6.19 -6.43
C LEU A 127 11.05 6.84 -7.76
N ASN A 128 10.03 7.35 -8.44
CA ASN A 128 10.17 7.95 -9.75
C ASN A 128 9.01 8.90 -10.04
N TYR A 129 9.05 9.49 -11.23
CA TYR A 129 8.01 10.35 -11.76
C TYR A 129 7.78 10.00 -13.22
N GLY A 130 6.67 10.48 -13.77
CA GLY A 130 6.43 10.38 -15.21
C GLY A 130 5.44 11.42 -15.68
N TYR A 131 5.23 11.44 -17.00
CA TYR A 131 4.37 12.42 -17.66
C TYR A 131 3.22 11.75 -18.41
N TYR A 132 2.00 12.07 -18.03
CA TYR A 132 0.78 11.64 -18.71
C TYR A 132 0.41 12.62 -19.82
N SER A 133 0.81 12.27 -21.05
CA SER A 133 0.61 13.12 -22.24
C SER A 133 -0.86 13.40 -22.59
N ASP A 134 -1.79 12.51 -22.21
CA ASP A 134 -3.22 12.61 -22.48
C ASP A 134 -3.92 13.67 -21.61
N VAL A 135 -3.46 13.84 -20.37
CA VAL A 135 -3.93 14.88 -19.43
C VAL A 135 -2.96 16.04 -19.26
N GLN A 136 -1.78 15.96 -19.90
CA GLN A 136 -0.72 16.96 -19.87
C GLN A 136 -0.30 17.34 -18.46
N THR A 137 -0.02 16.33 -17.63
CA THR A 137 0.51 16.54 -16.28
C THR A 137 1.51 15.48 -15.89
N TYR A 138 2.26 15.76 -14.83
CA TYR A 138 3.19 14.84 -14.21
C TYR A 138 2.53 14.05 -13.09
N TYR A 139 3.11 12.90 -12.77
CA TYR A 139 2.85 12.15 -11.54
C TYR A 139 4.15 11.87 -10.80
N MET A 140 4.05 11.67 -9.49
CA MET A 140 5.15 11.16 -8.65
C MET A 140 4.70 9.84 -8.04
N LEU A 141 5.58 8.83 -8.01
CA LEU A 141 5.30 7.53 -7.42
C LEU A 141 6.06 7.40 -6.10
N PHE A 142 5.33 7.04 -5.05
CA PHE A 142 5.88 6.72 -3.74
C PHE A 142 5.59 5.27 -3.37
N ARG A 143 6.54 4.64 -2.67
CA ARG A 143 6.36 3.34 -2.02
C ARG A 143 6.18 3.55 -0.53
N LEU A 144 5.07 3.06 0.00
CA LEU A 144 4.92 2.75 1.42
C LEU A 144 5.24 1.27 1.61
N TYR A 145 6.23 0.94 2.43
CA TYR A 145 6.45 -0.42 2.91
C TYR A 145 6.18 -0.48 4.41
N THR A 146 5.47 -1.50 4.88
CA THR A 146 5.46 -1.87 6.31
C THR A 146 5.70 -3.37 6.48
N PRO A 147 6.29 -3.82 7.60
CA PRO A 147 6.46 -5.24 7.88
C PRO A 147 5.14 -6.03 7.82
N GLU A 148 4.04 -5.44 8.26
CA GLU A 148 2.72 -6.10 8.37
C GLU A 148 1.95 -6.10 7.05
N SER A 149 2.07 -5.05 6.25
CA SER A 149 1.24 -4.82 5.06
C SER A 149 2.00 -4.90 3.74
N GLY A 150 3.33 -5.06 3.78
CA GLY A 150 4.21 -5.07 2.63
C GLY A 150 4.20 -3.75 1.88
N VAL A 151 4.27 -3.83 0.55
CA VAL A 151 4.34 -2.65 -0.31
C VAL A 151 2.94 -2.15 -0.69
N ASN A 152 2.80 -0.83 -0.70
CA ASN A 152 1.70 -0.11 -1.32
C ASN A 152 2.29 1.09 -2.08
N TYR A 153 1.68 1.45 -3.19
CA TYR A 153 2.14 2.56 -4.01
C TYR A 153 1.13 3.68 -4.02
N HIS A 154 1.63 4.90 -3.88
CA HIS A 154 0.86 6.14 -3.93
C HIS A 154 1.35 6.98 -5.11
N GLU A 155 0.50 7.17 -6.11
CA GLU A 155 0.80 8.01 -7.28
C GLU A 155 0.14 9.38 -7.10
N TYR A 156 0.95 10.42 -6.97
CA TYR A 156 0.52 11.79 -6.74
C TYR A 156 0.32 12.51 -8.07
N THR A 157 -0.85 13.10 -8.27
CA THR A 157 -1.09 13.95 -9.47
C THR A 157 -0.58 15.36 -9.20
N ILE A 158 0.26 15.87 -10.10
CA ILE A 158 0.87 17.20 -9.96
C ILE A 158 -0.02 18.25 -10.62
N ALA A 159 -0.02 19.44 -10.05
CA ALA A 159 -0.67 20.64 -10.54
C ALA A 159 0.24 21.87 -10.32
N LYS A 160 -0.17 23.01 -10.86
CA LYS A 160 0.54 24.29 -10.70
C LYS A 160 -0.31 25.28 -9.91
N LYS A 161 0.20 25.84 -8.83
CA LYS A 161 -0.53 26.83 -8.03
C LYS A 161 0.38 28.01 -7.75
N ASP A 162 -0.06 29.21 -8.14
CA ASP A 162 0.69 30.44 -7.94
C ASP A 162 2.15 30.38 -8.44
N ASN A 163 2.36 29.70 -9.58
CA ASN A 163 3.64 29.35 -10.20
C ASN A 163 4.49 28.26 -9.54
N GLU A 164 4.05 27.67 -8.45
CA GLU A 164 4.73 26.55 -7.78
C GLU A 164 4.10 25.21 -8.16
N LEU A 165 4.89 24.13 -8.15
CA LEU A 165 4.36 22.79 -8.30
C LEU A 165 3.80 22.30 -6.96
N VAL A 166 2.60 21.73 -7.02
CA VAL A 166 1.87 21.16 -5.88
C VAL A 166 1.26 19.84 -6.34
N PHE A 167 0.84 18.99 -5.42
CA PHE A 167 -0.04 17.87 -5.76
C PHE A 167 -1.48 18.17 -5.36
N ASN A 168 -2.44 17.54 -6.03
CA ASN A 168 -3.86 17.79 -5.82
C ASN A 168 -4.70 16.52 -5.65
N ASP A 169 -4.12 15.34 -5.85
CA ASP A 169 -4.76 14.04 -5.62
C ASP A 169 -3.69 12.95 -5.46
N ILE A 170 -4.09 11.81 -4.89
CA ILE A 170 -3.25 10.65 -4.67
C ILE A 170 -4.02 9.41 -5.10
N TYR A 171 -3.50 8.67 -6.07
CA TYR A 171 -3.97 7.34 -6.44
C TYR A 171 -3.28 6.29 -5.59
N VAL A 172 -4.06 5.47 -4.90
CA VAL A 172 -3.54 4.41 -4.01
C VAL A 172 -3.75 3.05 -4.68
N PHE A 173 -2.66 2.28 -4.82
CA PHE A 173 -2.70 1.01 -5.54
C PHE A 173 -3.57 -0.01 -4.82
N LEU A 174 -3.46 -0.13 -3.49
CA LEU A 174 -4.26 -1.08 -2.71
C LEU A 174 -5.78 -0.80 -2.76
N SER A 175 -6.22 0.45 -2.89
CA SER A 175 -7.64 0.78 -3.09
C SER A 175 -8.05 0.77 -4.56
N GLY A 176 -7.08 0.77 -5.47
CA GLY A 176 -7.30 0.87 -6.91
C GLY A 176 -8.00 2.17 -7.31
N GLU A 177 -7.81 3.26 -6.56
CA GLU A 177 -8.44 4.55 -6.83
C GLU A 177 -7.74 5.80 -6.26
N THR A 178 -8.17 6.97 -6.73
CA THR A 178 -7.76 8.28 -6.19
C THR A 178 -8.47 8.62 -4.88
N LEU A 179 -7.79 9.30 -3.97
CA LEU A 179 -8.39 9.81 -2.73
C LEU A 179 -9.58 10.73 -3.00
N THR A 180 -9.57 11.57 -4.04
CA THR A 180 -10.73 12.40 -4.39
C THR A 180 -12.01 11.57 -4.58
N LYS A 181 -11.90 10.44 -5.29
CA LYS A 181 -13.01 9.52 -5.53
C LYS A 181 -13.39 8.71 -4.28
N THR A 182 -12.46 8.42 -3.37
CA THR A 182 -12.74 7.93 -2.01
C THR A 182 -13.62 8.92 -1.25
N PHE A 183 -13.20 10.18 -1.19
CA PHE A 183 -13.92 11.24 -0.47
C PHE A 183 -15.26 11.59 -1.11
N ASN A 184 -15.38 11.44 -2.42
CA ASN A 184 -16.66 11.55 -3.12
C ASN A 184 -17.68 10.53 -2.61
N LYS A 185 -17.26 9.29 -2.39
CA LYS A 185 -18.14 8.25 -1.83
C LYS A 185 -18.42 8.47 -0.35
N LEU A 186 -17.45 8.95 0.43
CA LEU A 186 -17.70 9.40 1.81
C LEU A 186 -18.78 10.48 1.88
N PHE A 187 -18.73 11.46 0.97
CA PHE A 187 -19.75 12.49 0.85
C PHE A 187 -21.12 11.88 0.54
N LEU A 188 -21.17 10.98 -0.43
CA LEU A 188 -22.42 10.32 -0.79
C LEU A 188 -22.97 9.49 0.40
N TYR A 189 -22.13 8.82 1.19
CA TYR A 189 -22.56 8.08 2.40
C TYR A 189 -23.16 8.97 3.47
N SER A 190 -22.71 10.20 3.56
CA SER A 190 -23.16 11.11 4.61
C SER A 190 -24.49 11.78 4.23
N LEU A 191 -24.92 11.70 2.96
CA LEU A 191 -26.19 12.26 2.51
C LEU A 191 -27.41 11.51 3.09
N PRO A 192 -28.51 12.24 3.40
CA PRO A 192 -29.79 11.61 3.71
C PRO A 192 -30.29 10.72 2.57
N LYS A 193 -31.05 9.68 2.90
CA LYS A 193 -31.61 8.74 1.91
C LYS A 193 -32.47 9.44 0.85
N GLU A 194 -33.25 10.44 1.25
CA GLU A 194 -34.10 11.23 0.37
C GLU A 194 -33.26 12.01 -0.65
N SER A 195 -32.07 12.47 -0.25
CA SER A 195 -31.12 13.12 -1.14
C SER A 195 -30.53 12.15 -2.16
N LEU A 196 -30.22 10.92 -1.74
CA LEU A 196 -29.72 9.86 -2.64
C LEU A 196 -30.76 9.47 -3.70
N LEU A 197 -32.05 9.38 -3.33
CA LEU A 197 -33.15 9.09 -4.28
C LEU A 197 -33.33 10.17 -5.36
N ASN A 198 -32.84 11.40 -5.13
CA ASN A 198 -32.84 12.45 -6.14
C ASN A 198 -31.65 12.35 -7.11
N ILE A 199 -30.64 11.54 -6.79
CA ILE A 199 -29.41 11.34 -7.56
C ILE A 199 -29.45 10.01 -8.31
N PHE A 200 -29.98 8.97 -7.65
CA PHE A 200 -30.00 7.60 -8.14
C PHE A 200 -31.41 7.02 -8.14
N ASP A 201 -31.64 5.96 -8.92
CA ASP A 201 -32.87 5.19 -8.81
C ASP A 201 -32.97 4.43 -7.46
N ASP A 202 -34.14 3.87 -7.16
CA ASP A 202 -34.40 3.18 -5.88
C ASP A 202 -33.50 1.94 -5.68
N ALA A 203 -33.19 1.19 -6.76
CA ALA A 203 -32.36 0.00 -6.67
C ALA A 203 -30.90 0.36 -6.34
N THR A 204 -30.36 1.35 -7.05
CA THR A 204 -29.02 1.90 -6.85
C THR A 204 -28.92 2.54 -5.47
N THR A 205 -29.93 3.27 -5.03
CA THR A 205 -29.98 3.85 -3.68
C THR A 205 -29.93 2.77 -2.60
N LYS A 206 -30.70 1.67 -2.74
CA LYS A 206 -30.66 0.54 -1.80
C LYS A 206 -29.29 -0.13 -1.74
N ASN A 207 -28.67 -0.34 -2.89
CA ASN A 207 -27.33 -0.92 -2.98
C ASN A 207 -26.27 0.00 -2.36
N PHE A 208 -26.40 1.31 -2.55
CA PHE A 208 -25.51 2.29 -1.95
C PHE A 208 -25.64 2.35 -0.41
N ILE A 209 -26.87 2.25 0.11
CA ILE A 209 -27.11 2.15 1.56
C ILE A 209 -26.48 0.87 2.13
N LYS A 210 -26.61 -0.27 1.45
CA LYS A 210 -25.96 -1.52 1.86
C LYS A 210 -24.43 -1.37 1.88
N LEU A 211 -23.87 -0.66 0.90
CA LEU A 211 -22.43 -0.42 0.83
C LEU A 211 -21.97 0.42 2.03
N ALA A 212 -22.65 1.52 2.34
CA ALA A 212 -22.38 2.34 3.51
C ALA A 212 -22.50 1.55 4.84
N ASP A 213 -23.53 0.71 4.97
CA ASP A 213 -23.72 -0.18 6.13
C ASP A 213 -22.60 -1.22 6.25
N GLY A 214 -22.20 -1.84 5.14
CA GLY A 214 -21.06 -2.77 5.09
C GLY A 214 -19.75 -2.11 5.51
N VAL A 215 -19.47 -0.90 5.03
CA VAL A 215 -18.30 -0.10 5.42
C VAL A 215 -18.32 0.22 6.90
N ASN A 216 -19.47 0.63 7.44
CA ASN A 216 -19.60 0.93 8.87
C ASN A 216 -19.33 -0.31 9.73
N LYS A 217 -19.87 -1.48 9.35
CA LYS A 217 -19.59 -2.75 10.02
C LYS A 217 -18.10 -3.11 9.98
N TYR A 218 -17.45 -2.93 8.84
CA TYR A 218 -16.01 -3.14 8.72
C TYR A 218 -15.22 -2.25 9.70
N ASN A 219 -15.55 -0.95 9.77
CA ASN A 219 -14.90 -0.01 10.68
C ASN A 219 -15.11 -0.35 12.16
N ASN A 220 -16.23 -1.00 12.50
CA ASN A 220 -16.53 -1.51 13.84
C ASN A 220 -15.97 -2.93 14.07
N GLN A 221 -15.08 -3.42 13.19
CA GLN A 221 -14.47 -4.75 13.24
C GLN A 221 -15.46 -5.93 13.13
N ASP A 222 -16.69 -5.68 12.68
CA ASP A 222 -17.69 -6.71 12.39
C ASP A 222 -17.53 -7.25 10.96
N TYR A 223 -16.37 -7.87 10.71
CA TYR A 223 -15.94 -8.28 9.37
C TYR A 223 -16.88 -9.27 8.70
N ALA A 224 -17.43 -10.22 9.46
CA ALA A 224 -18.33 -11.25 8.95
C ALA A 224 -19.66 -10.64 8.44
N ASN A 225 -20.28 -9.75 9.23
CA ASN A 225 -21.52 -9.10 8.78
C ASN A 225 -21.24 -8.05 7.72
N ALA A 226 -20.10 -7.36 7.75
CA ALA A 226 -19.66 -6.47 6.68
C ALA A 226 -19.59 -7.24 5.35
N TYR A 227 -18.85 -8.35 5.32
CA TYR A 227 -18.71 -9.21 4.15
C TYR A 227 -20.07 -9.70 3.62
N LYS A 228 -20.93 -10.21 4.50
CA LYS A 228 -22.28 -10.66 4.13
C LYS A 228 -23.13 -9.53 3.53
N THR A 229 -23.07 -8.33 4.11
CA THR A 229 -23.82 -7.16 3.65
C THR A 229 -23.36 -6.75 2.26
N LEU A 230 -22.05 -6.64 2.06
CA LEU A 230 -21.44 -6.26 0.79
C LEU A 230 -21.66 -7.31 -0.30
N ASN A 231 -21.62 -8.60 0.04
CA ASN A 231 -21.88 -9.69 -0.89
C ASN A 231 -23.36 -9.74 -1.37
N SER A 232 -24.27 -9.04 -0.69
CA SER A 232 -25.69 -8.95 -1.08
C SER A 232 -26.00 -7.82 -2.07
N ILE A 233 -24.97 -7.09 -2.50
CA ILE A 233 -25.10 -5.99 -3.46
C ILE A 233 -24.99 -6.59 -4.87
N GLU A 234 -26.01 -6.35 -5.68
CA GLU A 234 -26.14 -6.91 -7.03
C GLU A 234 -26.09 -5.80 -8.09
N GLY A 235 -26.04 -6.19 -9.37
CA GLY A 235 -26.02 -5.26 -10.50
C GLY A 235 -24.65 -4.61 -10.72
N GLU A 236 -24.65 -3.41 -11.31
CA GLU A 236 -23.41 -2.70 -11.66
C GLU A 236 -22.52 -2.43 -10.44
N LEU A 237 -23.11 -1.98 -9.32
CA LEU A 237 -22.35 -1.74 -8.08
C LEU A 237 -21.73 -3.03 -7.51
N GLY A 238 -22.40 -4.18 -7.67
CA GLY A 238 -21.89 -5.48 -7.21
C GLY A 238 -20.60 -5.93 -7.90
N ASN A 239 -20.30 -5.36 -9.08
CA ASN A 239 -19.07 -5.59 -9.83
C ASN A 239 -18.09 -4.41 -9.75
N ASP A 240 -18.42 -3.33 -9.02
CA ASP A 240 -17.54 -2.18 -8.86
C ASP A 240 -16.27 -2.57 -8.10
N LYS A 241 -15.11 -2.12 -8.58
CA LYS A 241 -13.78 -2.53 -8.09
C LYS A 241 -13.61 -2.35 -6.58
N TYR A 242 -14.18 -1.28 -6.02
CA TYR A 242 -14.22 -0.92 -4.59
C TYR A 242 -14.82 -2.02 -3.79
N LEU A 243 -16.01 -2.42 -4.24
CA LEU A 243 -16.88 -3.24 -3.46
C LEU A 243 -16.22 -4.59 -3.38
N LEU A 244 -15.61 -5.02 -4.50
CA LEU A 244 -14.78 -6.21 -4.52
C LEU A 244 -13.54 -6.08 -3.61
N ILE A 245 -12.84 -4.93 -3.60
CA ILE A 245 -11.68 -4.68 -2.73
C ILE A 245 -12.08 -4.66 -1.23
N ILE A 246 -13.13 -3.95 -0.82
CA ILE A 246 -13.59 -4.05 0.58
C ILE A 246 -14.02 -5.48 0.91
N LYS A 247 -14.73 -6.15 -0.01
CA LYS A 247 -15.11 -7.54 0.23
C LYS A 247 -13.88 -8.40 0.49
N SER A 248 -12.79 -8.23 -0.26
CA SER A 248 -11.54 -8.95 0.00
C SER A 248 -10.90 -8.52 1.31
N MET A 249 -10.93 -7.24 1.69
CA MET A 249 -10.47 -6.77 3.01
C MET A 249 -11.28 -7.33 4.17
N CYS A 250 -12.60 -7.51 4.02
CA CYS A 250 -13.41 -8.16 5.04
C CYS A 250 -13.07 -9.65 5.10
N ALA A 251 -12.94 -10.29 3.93
CA ALA A 251 -12.66 -11.70 3.80
C ALA A 251 -11.28 -12.08 4.37
N SER A 252 -10.26 -11.24 4.21
CA SER A 252 -8.92 -11.44 4.80
C SER A 252 -8.94 -11.48 6.33
N LYS A 253 -9.96 -10.89 6.97
CA LYS A 253 -10.18 -10.94 8.41
C LYS A 253 -11.08 -12.09 8.86
N ILE A 254 -11.69 -12.82 7.93
CA ILE A 254 -12.54 -13.98 8.21
C ILE A 254 -11.75 -15.27 8.04
N GLY A 255 -11.09 -15.45 6.89
CA GLY A 255 -10.37 -16.67 6.58
C GLY A 255 -9.80 -16.71 5.17
N ASN A 256 -8.84 -17.61 4.96
CA ASN A 256 -8.14 -17.75 3.69
C ASN A 256 -9.06 -18.17 2.54
N GLU A 257 -10.08 -18.99 2.80
CA GLU A 257 -11.00 -19.46 1.76
C GLU A 257 -11.95 -18.34 1.29
N GLU A 258 -12.48 -17.55 2.21
CA GLU A 258 -13.23 -16.33 1.89
C GLU A 258 -12.35 -15.36 1.12
N TYR A 259 -11.10 -15.15 1.56
CA TYR A 259 -10.19 -14.22 0.91
C TYR A 259 -9.83 -14.66 -0.51
N LYS A 260 -9.52 -15.94 -0.72
CA LYS A 260 -9.31 -16.53 -2.06
C LYS A 260 -10.52 -16.35 -2.96
N ALA A 261 -11.74 -16.56 -2.44
CA ALA A 261 -12.96 -16.40 -3.22
C ALA A 261 -13.17 -14.93 -3.63
N ALA A 262 -12.98 -13.99 -2.70
CA ALA A 262 -13.15 -12.56 -2.96
C ALA A 262 -12.10 -12.02 -3.94
N THR A 263 -10.83 -12.40 -3.78
CA THR A 263 -9.75 -12.01 -4.69
C THR A 263 -9.92 -12.64 -6.07
N LYS A 264 -10.38 -13.90 -6.17
CA LYS A 264 -10.72 -14.49 -7.46
C LYS A 264 -11.76 -13.66 -8.23
N GLN A 265 -12.80 -13.17 -7.54
CA GLN A 265 -13.82 -12.33 -8.16
C GLN A 265 -13.23 -11.03 -8.73
N ILE A 266 -12.29 -10.40 -8.01
CA ILE A 266 -11.56 -9.22 -8.48
C ILE A 266 -10.82 -9.55 -9.79
N ILE A 267 -10.08 -10.66 -9.81
CA ILE A 267 -9.25 -11.07 -10.95
C ILE A 267 -10.10 -11.40 -12.18
N ASP A 268 -11.21 -12.13 -11.99
CA ASP A 268 -12.12 -12.49 -13.08
C ASP A 268 -12.76 -11.24 -13.71
N GLN A 269 -13.08 -10.24 -12.88
CA GLN A 269 -13.73 -9.00 -13.33
C GLN A 269 -12.74 -7.99 -13.94
N TYR A 270 -11.49 -7.96 -13.46
CA TYR A 270 -10.47 -6.98 -13.84
C TYR A 270 -9.11 -7.65 -14.19
N PRO A 271 -9.07 -8.59 -15.14
CA PRO A 271 -7.88 -9.44 -15.37
C PRO A 271 -6.65 -8.70 -15.90
N ASN A 272 -6.83 -7.49 -16.45
CA ASN A 272 -5.77 -6.69 -17.07
C ASN A 272 -5.57 -5.34 -16.36
N ASP A 273 -6.10 -5.16 -15.15
CA ASP A 273 -5.86 -3.94 -14.38
C ASP A 273 -4.57 -4.08 -13.55
N PRO A 274 -3.46 -3.42 -13.94
CA PRO A 274 -2.20 -3.54 -13.24
C PRO A 274 -2.22 -2.91 -11.84
N THR A 275 -3.26 -2.14 -11.50
CA THR A 275 -3.41 -1.63 -10.13
C THR A 275 -3.83 -2.72 -9.17
N LEU A 276 -4.21 -3.89 -9.69
CA LEU A 276 -4.59 -5.07 -8.92
C LEU A 276 -3.48 -6.12 -8.89
N TYR A 277 -2.26 -5.80 -9.36
CA TYR A 277 -1.14 -6.74 -9.29
C TYR A 277 -0.89 -7.23 -7.87
N LEU A 278 -0.93 -6.36 -6.85
CA LEU A 278 -0.75 -6.76 -5.44
C LEU A 278 -1.81 -7.79 -5.02
N THR A 279 -3.09 -7.54 -5.32
CA THR A 279 -4.18 -8.49 -5.04
C THR A 279 -4.06 -9.79 -5.83
N GLN A 280 -3.58 -9.73 -7.07
CA GLN A 280 -3.35 -10.91 -7.91
C GLN A 280 -2.18 -11.75 -7.38
N ILE A 281 -1.11 -11.11 -6.93
CA ILE A 281 0.05 -11.75 -6.31
C ILE A 281 -0.41 -12.55 -5.09
N ASP A 282 -1.18 -11.94 -4.19
CA ASP A 282 -1.76 -12.65 -3.02
C ASP A 282 -2.54 -13.88 -3.42
N TYR A 283 -3.44 -13.73 -4.40
CA TYR A 283 -4.23 -14.86 -4.89
C TYR A 283 -3.34 -15.99 -5.39
N HIS A 284 -2.31 -15.69 -6.16
CA HIS A 284 -1.40 -16.71 -6.69
C HIS A 284 -0.54 -17.35 -5.60
N ILE A 285 -0.06 -16.59 -4.60
CA ILE A 285 0.66 -17.13 -3.43
C ILE A 285 -0.25 -18.09 -2.66
N LEU A 286 -1.48 -17.69 -2.35
CA LEU A 286 -2.46 -18.51 -1.62
C LEU A 286 -2.85 -19.80 -2.35
N ASN A 287 -2.73 -19.82 -3.68
CA ASN A 287 -2.94 -20.99 -4.52
C ASN A 287 -1.63 -21.72 -4.89
N LYS A 288 -0.50 -21.38 -4.24
CA LYS A 288 0.83 -21.94 -4.49
C LYS A 288 1.28 -21.85 -5.96
N SER A 289 0.71 -20.90 -6.70
CA SER A 289 1.01 -20.62 -8.10
C SER A 289 2.15 -19.60 -8.19
N TYR A 290 3.28 -19.94 -7.57
CA TYR A 290 4.39 -19.01 -7.32
C TYR A 290 4.96 -18.38 -8.58
N ASP A 291 5.05 -19.12 -9.69
CA ASP A 291 5.55 -18.56 -10.96
C ASP A 291 4.63 -17.44 -11.49
N GLN A 292 3.32 -17.55 -11.29
CA GLN A 292 2.38 -16.48 -11.68
C GLN A 292 2.55 -15.24 -10.80
N ALA A 293 2.76 -15.44 -9.49
CA ALA A 293 3.05 -14.35 -8.56
C ALA A 293 4.37 -13.64 -8.92
N LEU A 294 5.44 -14.38 -9.23
CA LEU A 294 6.73 -13.83 -9.66
C LEU A 294 6.61 -13.04 -10.97
N ASN A 295 5.90 -13.57 -11.96
CA ASN A 295 5.65 -12.85 -13.23
C ASN A 295 4.90 -11.53 -13.01
N LEU A 296 3.96 -11.48 -12.06
CA LEU A 296 3.25 -10.26 -11.70
C LEU A 296 4.16 -9.26 -10.95
N LEU A 297 5.05 -9.74 -10.08
CA LEU A 297 6.07 -8.90 -9.45
C LEU A 297 7.04 -8.31 -10.45
N GLU A 298 7.43 -9.05 -11.49
CA GLU A 298 8.26 -8.52 -12.58
C GLU A 298 7.55 -7.41 -13.36
N LYS A 299 6.26 -7.59 -13.64
CA LYS A 299 5.44 -6.53 -14.26
C LYS A 299 5.31 -5.31 -13.36
N LEU A 300 5.05 -5.53 -12.07
CA LEU A 300 4.95 -4.46 -11.10
C LEU A 300 6.27 -3.69 -11.01
N GLN A 301 7.40 -4.39 -10.89
CA GLN A 301 8.73 -3.78 -10.89
C GLN A 301 9.03 -3.03 -12.18
N SER A 302 8.59 -3.53 -13.34
CA SER A 302 8.77 -2.81 -14.60
C SER A 302 7.90 -1.55 -14.68
N ASP A 303 6.70 -1.57 -14.08
CA ASP A 303 5.77 -0.43 -14.10
C ASP A 303 6.15 0.63 -13.06
N THR A 304 6.76 0.23 -11.94
CA THR A 304 7.13 1.12 -10.83
C THR A 304 8.62 1.46 -10.77
N GLU A 305 9.46 0.72 -11.50
CA GLU A 305 10.93 0.79 -11.44
C GLU A 305 11.49 0.51 -10.03
N ASP A 306 10.74 -0.22 -9.20
CA ASP A 306 11.04 -0.45 -7.80
C ASP A 306 11.82 -1.75 -7.57
N ASP A 307 13.14 -1.65 -7.36
CA ASP A 307 13.99 -2.82 -7.09
C ASP A 307 13.84 -3.40 -5.68
N PHE A 308 13.14 -2.73 -4.76
CA PHE A 308 12.79 -3.26 -3.45
C PHE A 308 11.87 -4.48 -3.56
N LEU A 309 11.17 -4.64 -4.69
CA LEU A 309 10.39 -5.83 -4.98
C LEU A 309 11.23 -7.12 -5.04
N ASN A 310 12.56 -7.04 -5.09
CA ASN A 310 13.42 -8.20 -4.86
C ASN A 310 13.20 -8.82 -3.47
N LEU A 311 12.83 -8.04 -2.45
CA LEU A 311 12.43 -8.56 -1.14
C LEU A 311 11.23 -9.50 -1.27
N MET A 312 10.20 -9.07 -1.98
CA MET A 312 8.97 -9.85 -2.17
C MET A 312 9.22 -11.09 -3.03
N LYS A 313 10.05 -10.98 -4.08
CA LYS A 313 10.47 -12.14 -4.86
C LYS A 313 11.23 -13.14 -3.98
N GLY A 314 12.14 -12.66 -3.14
CA GLY A 314 12.86 -13.47 -2.16
C GLY A 314 11.89 -14.19 -1.21
N ASN A 315 10.87 -13.50 -0.70
CA ASN A 315 9.84 -14.08 0.16
C ASN A 315 9.06 -15.20 -0.53
N ILE A 316 8.73 -15.03 -1.82
CA ILE A 316 8.06 -16.09 -2.60
C ILE A 316 8.99 -17.30 -2.83
N GLU A 317 10.26 -17.07 -3.13
CA GLU A 317 11.25 -18.14 -3.27
C GLU A 317 11.47 -18.89 -1.94
N LEU A 318 11.50 -18.17 -0.82
CA LEU A 318 11.61 -18.71 0.53
C LEU A 318 10.39 -19.57 0.89
N GLU A 319 9.17 -19.07 0.64
CA GLU A 319 7.90 -19.76 0.88
C GLU A 319 7.78 -21.06 0.07
N ARG A 320 8.37 -21.11 -1.14
CA ARG A 320 8.43 -22.34 -1.95
C ARG A 320 9.66 -23.21 -1.69
N GLU A 321 10.37 -22.94 -0.60
CA GLU A 321 11.57 -23.66 -0.13
C GLU A 321 12.75 -23.64 -1.14
N ASN A 322 12.76 -22.67 -2.05
CA ASN A 322 13.86 -22.49 -3.01
C ASN A 322 14.88 -21.47 -2.48
N TYR A 323 15.53 -21.83 -1.38
CA TYR A 323 16.49 -20.97 -0.69
C TYR A 323 17.64 -20.52 -1.61
N SER A 324 18.05 -21.36 -2.56
CA SER A 324 19.09 -21.01 -3.53
C SER A 324 18.73 -19.83 -4.43
N ALA A 325 17.45 -19.68 -4.78
CA ALA A 325 16.96 -18.55 -5.56
C ALA A 325 16.61 -17.33 -4.68
N ALA A 326 16.18 -17.56 -3.44
CA ALA A 326 15.91 -16.49 -2.47
C ALA A 326 17.19 -15.75 -2.06
N LEU A 327 18.30 -16.47 -1.88
CA LEU A 327 19.57 -15.93 -1.38
C LEU A 327 20.09 -14.70 -2.16
N PRO A 328 20.26 -14.73 -3.49
CA PRO A 328 20.74 -13.56 -4.23
C PRO A 328 19.76 -12.37 -4.20
N LEU A 329 18.46 -12.63 -4.06
CA LEU A 329 17.43 -11.59 -3.96
C LEU A 329 17.52 -10.87 -2.61
N TYR A 330 17.65 -11.62 -1.51
CA TYR A 330 17.85 -11.03 -0.19
C TYR A 330 19.21 -10.37 -0.04
N LYS A 331 20.26 -10.94 -0.66
CA LYS A 331 21.57 -10.29 -0.71
C LYS A 331 21.47 -8.93 -1.41
N PHE A 332 20.76 -8.84 -2.52
CA PHE A 332 20.54 -7.56 -3.21
C PHE A 332 19.90 -6.54 -2.27
N ILE A 333 18.85 -6.92 -1.53
CA ILE A 333 18.20 -6.02 -0.58
C ILE A 333 19.18 -5.60 0.53
N SER A 334 19.86 -6.56 1.15
CA SER A 334 20.88 -6.31 2.18
C SER A 334 21.98 -5.36 1.70
N ASP A 335 22.44 -5.49 0.46
CA ASP A 335 23.55 -4.68 -0.08
C ASP A 335 23.12 -3.25 -0.47
N ASN A 336 21.86 -3.04 -0.85
CA ASN A 336 21.38 -1.75 -1.40
C ASN A 336 20.49 -0.97 -0.43
N TYR A 337 20.02 -1.60 0.64
CA TYR A 337 19.15 -0.99 1.66
C TYR A 337 19.76 -1.15 3.06
N ALA A 338 20.89 -0.50 3.30
CA ALA A 338 21.69 -0.67 4.52
C ALA A 338 20.95 -0.35 5.84
N ASP A 339 19.99 0.58 5.81
CA ASP A 339 19.19 0.92 7.01
C ASP A 339 17.96 0.01 7.18
N PHE A 340 17.81 -1.01 6.35
CA PHE A 340 16.67 -1.92 6.34
C PHE A 340 17.04 -3.28 6.95
N PHE A 341 16.98 -3.36 8.28
CA PHE A 341 17.37 -4.55 9.04
C PHE A 341 16.65 -5.83 8.57
N GLN A 342 15.38 -5.73 8.17
CA GLN A 342 14.64 -6.90 7.70
C GLN A 342 15.28 -7.53 6.44
N GLY A 343 15.91 -6.73 5.58
CA GLY A 343 16.69 -7.23 4.44
C GLY A 343 17.89 -8.06 4.88
N HIS A 344 18.66 -7.57 5.87
CA HIS A 344 19.77 -8.30 6.47
C HIS A 344 19.31 -9.58 7.17
N ALA A 345 18.21 -9.50 7.92
CA ALA A 345 17.61 -10.64 8.61
C ALA A 345 17.18 -11.73 7.62
N SER A 346 16.49 -11.38 6.53
CA SER A 346 16.10 -12.32 5.49
C SER A 346 17.31 -12.98 4.81
N TYR A 347 18.39 -12.23 4.56
CA TYR A 347 19.63 -12.79 4.01
C TYR A 347 20.29 -13.78 4.99
N LEU A 348 20.41 -13.42 6.27
CA LEU A 348 20.96 -14.27 7.31
C LEU A 348 20.15 -15.57 7.49
N VAL A 349 18.81 -15.47 7.50
CA VAL A 349 17.91 -16.62 7.57
C VAL A 349 18.13 -17.55 6.37
N CYS A 350 18.25 -17.00 5.17
CA CYS A 350 18.47 -17.79 3.97
C CYS A 350 19.82 -18.54 4.00
N LEU A 351 20.90 -17.88 4.45
CA LEU A 351 22.20 -18.52 4.67
C LEU A 351 22.11 -19.66 5.71
N ALA A 352 21.41 -19.42 6.82
CA ALA A 352 21.24 -20.42 7.88
C ALA A 352 20.45 -21.64 7.40
N LEU A 353 19.39 -21.44 6.60
CA LEU A 353 18.62 -22.53 5.98
C LEU A 353 19.45 -23.33 4.97
N LEU A 354 20.37 -22.68 4.26
CA LEU A 354 21.38 -23.31 3.40
C LEU A 354 22.55 -23.93 4.18
N GLN A 355 22.56 -23.79 5.51
CA GLN A 355 23.62 -24.25 6.42
C GLN A 355 25.00 -23.64 6.14
N ASP A 356 25.05 -22.46 5.50
CA ASP A 356 26.28 -21.72 5.28
C ASP A 356 26.64 -20.87 6.50
N TYR A 357 26.93 -21.56 7.61
CA TYR A 357 27.13 -20.93 8.92
C TYR A 357 28.43 -20.10 9.00
N ASP A 358 29.44 -20.42 8.19
CA ASP A 358 30.66 -19.63 8.10
C ASP A 358 30.38 -18.26 7.47
N THR A 359 29.57 -18.23 6.41
CA THR A 359 29.11 -16.97 5.82
C THR A 359 28.19 -16.22 6.77
N CYS A 360 27.30 -16.89 7.52
CA CYS A 360 26.52 -16.23 8.58
C CYS A 360 27.42 -15.50 9.59
N ALA A 361 28.44 -16.17 10.14
CA ALA A 361 29.33 -15.57 11.13
C ALA A 361 30.13 -14.39 10.54
N SER A 362 30.57 -14.50 9.28
CA SER A 362 31.26 -13.42 8.58
C SER A 362 30.34 -12.21 8.35
N PHE A 363 29.09 -12.46 7.95
CA PHE A 363 28.10 -11.41 7.73
C PHE A 363 27.69 -10.71 9.03
N LEU A 364 27.59 -11.45 10.14
CA LEU A 364 27.34 -10.84 11.45
C LEU A 364 28.47 -9.90 11.89
N ASN A 365 29.73 -10.21 11.58
CA ASN A 365 30.83 -9.27 11.80
C ASN A 365 30.67 -8.01 10.96
N GLN A 366 30.28 -8.16 9.69
CA GLN A 366 30.01 -7.01 8.82
C GLN A 366 28.90 -6.12 9.41
N LEU A 367 27.80 -6.69 9.91
CA LEU A 367 26.74 -5.91 10.55
C LEU A 367 27.25 -5.16 11.80
N ILE A 368 28.14 -5.76 12.61
CA ILE A 368 28.77 -5.05 13.73
C ILE A 368 29.60 -3.86 13.21
N GLU A 369 30.38 -4.05 12.14
CA GLU A 369 31.17 -2.98 11.52
C GLU A 369 30.31 -1.86 10.95
N ASP A 370 29.12 -2.20 10.44
CA ASP A 370 28.12 -1.26 9.91
C ASP A 370 27.31 -0.57 11.02
N GLY A 371 27.54 -0.92 12.30
CA GLY A 371 27.01 -0.22 13.47
C GLY A 371 25.87 -0.93 14.21
N TYR A 372 25.52 -2.16 13.85
CA TYR A 372 24.52 -2.94 14.57
C TYR A 372 25.04 -3.44 15.93
N ASP A 373 24.20 -3.40 16.96
CA ASP A 373 24.57 -3.87 18.30
C ASP A 373 24.65 -5.41 18.36
N LYS A 374 25.78 -5.91 18.86
CA LYS A 374 26.04 -7.34 18.94
C LYS A 374 25.05 -8.09 19.85
N ASN A 375 24.61 -7.49 20.95
CA ASN A 375 23.66 -8.13 21.86
C ASN A 375 22.28 -8.18 21.24
N GLU A 376 21.84 -7.10 20.56
CA GLU A 376 20.57 -7.11 19.82
C GLU A 376 20.57 -8.19 18.73
N MET A 377 21.69 -8.40 18.03
CA MET A 377 21.83 -9.50 17.07
C MET A 377 21.78 -10.89 17.73
N ILE A 378 22.45 -11.07 18.87
CA ILE A 378 22.37 -12.33 19.63
C ILE A 378 20.92 -12.60 20.06
N ASP A 379 20.23 -11.58 20.59
CA ASP A 379 18.84 -11.69 21.02
C ASP A 379 17.93 -12.05 19.85
N PHE A 380 18.13 -11.44 18.68
CA PHE A 380 17.41 -11.81 17.46
C PHE A 380 17.66 -13.28 17.07
N ILE A 381 18.93 -13.70 16.97
CA ILE A 381 19.31 -15.04 16.53
C ILE A 381 18.82 -16.13 17.50
N GLU A 382 18.79 -15.83 18.80
CA GLU A 382 18.39 -16.78 19.84
C GLU A 382 16.92 -16.71 20.23
N SER A 383 16.18 -15.72 19.71
CA SER A 383 14.76 -15.52 19.99
C SER A 383 13.91 -16.73 19.61
N LEU A 384 12.83 -16.91 20.36
CA LEU A 384 11.76 -17.85 20.05
C LEU A 384 10.59 -17.07 19.48
N ASP A 385 9.94 -17.64 18.46
CA ASP A 385 8.67 -17.14 17.94
C ASP A 385 7.50 -17.40 18.91
N GLU A 386 6.29 -17.00 18.51
CA GLU A 386 5.07 -17.17 19.31
C GLU A 386 4.71 -18.64 19.62
N GLU A 387 5.24 -19.60 18.84
CA GLU A 387 5.06 -21.03 19.05
C GLU A 387 6.22 -21.67 19.82
N GLY A 388 7.20 -20.87 20.25
CA GLY A 388 8.38 -21.34 20.97
C GLY A 388 9.42 -22.00 20.08
N GLN A 389 9.44 -21.70 18.77
CA GLN A 389 10.43 -22.21 17.82
C GLN A 389 11.47 -21.14 17.47
N ASN A 390 12.68 -21.57 17.10
CA ASN A 390 13.73 -20.69 16.60
C ASN A 390 14.12 -21.15 15.19
N GLU A 391 13.79 -20.33 14.18
CA GLU A 391 14.10 -20.60 12.77
C GLU A 391 15.61 -20.65 12.50
N LEU A 392 16.41 -19.95 13.30
CA LEU A 392 17.88 -19.91 13.28
C LEU A 392 18.54 -20.93 14.23
N SER A 393 17.78 -21.90 14.77
CA SER A 393 18.31 -22.88 15.72
C SER A 393 19.50 -23.69 15.18
N GLY A 394 19.55 -23.97 13.88
CA GLY A 394 20.70 -24.59 13.22
C GLY A 394 21.96 -23.72 13.33
N LEU A 395 21.83 -22.40 13.11
CA LEU A 395 22.92 -21.44 13.28
C LEU A 395 23.36 -21.37 14.74
N VAL A 396 22.43 -21.28 15.70
CA VAL A 396 22.73 -21.24 17.15
C VAL A 396 23.56 -22.46 17.59
N GLN A 397 23.28 -23.63 17.02
CA GLN A 397 24.00 -24.87 17.34
C GLN A 397 25.35 -24.99 16.64
N SER A 398 25.59 -24.21 15.58
CA SER A 398 26.81 -24.26 14.78
C SER A 398 28.05 -23.80 15.55
N ASN A 399 29.22 -24.34 15.18
CA ASN A 399 30.49 -23.89 15.74
C ASN A 399 30.85 -22.45 15.34
N PRO A 400 30.66 -22.00 14.07
CA PRO A 400 30.96 -20.62 13.67
C PRO A 400 30.25 -19.59 14.54
N TYR A 401 28.94 -19.76 14.78
CA TYR A 401 28.17 -18.85 15.63
C TYR A 401 28.66 -18.86 17.09
N LYS A 402 28.90 -20.05 17.67
CA LYS A 402 29.41 -20.17 19.05
C LYS A 402 30.77 -19.51 19.25
N THR A 403 31.60 -19.48 18.21
CA THR A 403 32.88 -18.76 18.21
C THR A 403 32.63 -17.25 18.11
N TRP A 404 31.88 -16.81 17.09
CA TRP A 404 31.51 -15.40 16.89
C TRP A 404 30.91 -14.76 18.15
N LYS A 405 29.99 -15.47 18.84
CA LYS A 405 29.34 -15.00 20.06
C LYS A 405 30.33 -14.75 21.22
N LYS A 406 31.43 -15.50 21.28
CA LYS A 406 32.43 -15.42 22.37
C LYS A 406 33.51 -14.36 22.12
N GLU A 407 33.82 -14.09 20.86
CA GLU A 407 34.79 -13.07 20.49
C GLU A 407 34.22 -11.70 20.92
N SER A 408 34.87 -11.04 21.87
CA SER A 408 34.39 -9.78 22.46
C SER A 408 34.91 -8.58 21.70
#